data_AF-A0A959EEI7-F1
#
_entry.id   AF-A0A959EEI7-F1
#
_cell.length_a   1.000
_cell.length_b   1.000
_cell.length_c   1.000
_cell.angle_alpha   90.00
_cell.angle_beta   90.00
_cell.angle_gamma   90.00
#
_symmetry.space_group_name_H-M   'P 1'
#
loop_
_entity.id
_entity.type
_entity.pdbx_description
1 polymer ?
#
loop_
_entity_poly.entity_id
_entity_poly.type
_entity_poly.pdbx_seq_one_letter_code
_entity_poly.pdbx_strand_id
1 'polypeptide(L)'
;MLTPNSVENIRTQLGQAPLFGLELAKTIKEVNAEIGEGLFVPVPKDMAGGYTHERHKKNFLIVQKAGNLFQITGDEKYAVYIRDMLLEYAELFPTLGLHPTNSSYATGKIFWQCLNDANWLVYVSQAYDCIYDWLEPEQVQHLNKTLFRPFADFLSVENPQFFNRIHNHSTWANAAVGMIGLVMDDKELVKRALYGLEDDGISEEETDNDGGYIKVAGVRKAGFL
;
A
#
# COMPACT_ATOMS: atom_id res chain seq x y z
N MET A 1 -7.63 -2.86 8.91
CA MET A 1 -7.83 -4.30 9.24
C MET A 1 -7.21 -4.49 10.62
N LEU A 2 -7.71 -5.43 11.43
CA LEU A 2 -7.65 -5.41 12.91
C LEU A 2 -8.45 -4.25 13.49
N THR A 3 -9.44 -4.57 14.30
CA THR A 3 -10.15 -3.63 15.17
C THR A 3 -9.64 -3.75 16.60
N PRO A 4 -9.83 -2.73 17.46
CA PRO A 4 -9.45 -2.82 18.88
C PRO A 4 -10.00 -4.08 19.56
N ASN A 5 -11.26 -4.42 19.29
CA ASN A 5 -11.89 -5.63 19.82
C ASN A 5 -11.23 -6.92 19.32
N SER A 6 -10.85 -6.99 18.04
CA SER A 6 -10.15 -8.17 17.51
C SER A 6 -8.73 -8.31 18.08
N VAL A 7 -8.02 -7.21 18.31
CA VAL A 7 -6.68 -7.21 18.91
C VAL A 7 -6.76 -7.71 20.34
N GLU A 8 -7.73 -7.22 21.12
CA GLU A 8 -7.96 -7.68 22.50
C GLU A 8 -8.31 -9.18 22.54
N ASN A 9 -9.17 -9.64 21.63
CA ASN A 9 -9.49 -11.07 21.51
C ASN A 9 -8.25 -11.91 21.16
N ILE A 10 -7.35 -11.42 20.30
CA ILE A 10 -6.09 -12.12 19.98
C ILE A 10 -5.21 -12.18 21.23
N ARG A 11 -5.02 -11.06 21.94
CA ARG A 11 -4.16 -10.96 23.13
C ARG A 11 -4.61 -11.90 24.24
N THR A 12 -5.92 -11.95 24.52
CA THR A 12 -6.49 -12.82 25.56
C THR A 12 -6.40 -14.30 25.24
N GLN A 13 -6.28 -14.66 23.95
CA GLN A 13 -6.17 -16.06 23.50
C GLN A 13 -4.75 -16.48 23.13
N LEU A 14 -3.73 -15.66 23.42
CA LEU A 14 -2.33 -16.05 23.20
C LEU A 14 -2.00 -17.34 23.95
N GLY A 15 -1.34 -18.27 23.25
CA GLY A 15 -1.00 -19.60 23.77
C GLY A 15 -2.12 -20.64 23.67
N GLN A 16 -3.36 -20.25 23.33
CA GLN A 16 -4.48 -21.21 23.19
C GLN A 16 -4.55 -21.87 21.81
N ALA A 17 -3.97 -21.24 20.78
CA ALA A 17 -3.92 -21.75 19.42
C ALA A 17 -2.46 -22.08 19.02
N PRO A 18 -2.03 -23.36 19.05
CA PRO A 18 -0.63 -23.73 18.82
C PRO A 18 -0.07 -23.28 17.47
N LEU A 19 -0.85 -23.41 16.39
CA LEU A 19 -0.42 -22.97 15.05
C LEU A 19 -0.22 -21.45 14.98
N PHE A 20 -1.09 -20.69 15.64
CA PHE A 20 -0.95 -19.24 15.74
C PHE A 20 0.30 -18.85 16.52
N GLY A 21 0.55 -19.52 17.66
CA GLY A 21 1.75 -19.29 18.46
C GLY A 21 3.05 -19.56 17.67
N LEU A 22 3.08 -20.61 16.86
CA LEU A 22 4.22 -20.92 15.98
C LEU A 22 4.45 -19.84 14.92
N GLU A 23 3.40 -19.39 14.24
CA GLU A 23 3.52 -18.34 13.22
C GLU A 23 3.88 -16.99 13.83
N LEU A 24 3.35 -16.67 15.02
CA LEU A 24 3.71 -15.46 15.77
C LEU A 24 5.20 -15.47 16.13
N ALA A 25 5.72 -16.56 16.70
CA ALA A 25 7.13 -16.68 17.06
C ALA A 25 8.05 -16.57 15.83
N LYS A 26 7.66 -17.19 14.71
CA LYS A 26 8.37 -17.09 13.43
C LYS A 26 8.38 -15.66 12.90
N THR A 27 7.23 -14.98 12.93
CA THR A 27 7.08 -13.58 12.48
C THR A 27 7.91 -12.63 13.33
N ILE A 28 7.91 -12.80 14.66
CA ILE A 28 8.77 -12.04 15.58
C ILE A 28 10.24 -12.20 15.20
N LYS A 29 10.70 -13.44 14.96
CA LYS A 29 12.10 -13.70 14.58
C LYS A 29 12.46 -13.02 13.25
N GLU A 30 11.59 -13.12 12.24
CA GLU A 30 11.80 -12.53 10.93
C GLU A 30 11.88 -11.00 11.00
N VAL A 31 10.90 -10.35 11.63
CA VAL A 31 10.86 -8.89 11.74
C VAL A 31 12.01 -8.36 12.59
N ASN A 32 12.36 -9.03 13.70
CA ASN A 32 13.52 -8.62 14.50
C ASN A 32 14.85 -8.72 13.73
N ALA A 33 14.99 -9.72 12.86
CA ALA A 33 16.17 -9.84 12.01
C ALA A 33 16.25 -8.65 11.03
N GLU A 34 15.15 -8.29 10.37
CA GLU A 34 15.13 -7.11 9.47
C GLU A 34 15.39 -5.80 10.20
N ILE A 35 14.83 -5.60 11.39
CA ILE A 35 15.13 -4.44 12.23
C ILE A 35 16.64 -4.36 12.51
N GLY A 36 17.27 -5.51 12.79
CA GLY A 36 18.71 -5.59 13.04
C GLY A 36 19.60 -5.32 11.81
N GLU A 37 19.09 -5.55 10.59
CA GLU A 37 19.81 -5.22 9.35
C GLU A 37 19.79 -3.71 9.06
N GLY A 38 18.75 -3.01 9.51
CA GLY A 38 18.55 -1.58 9.30
C GLY A 38 17.54 -1.25 8.19
N LEU A 39 17.45 0.04 7.83
CA LEU A 39 16.50 0.54 6.84
C LEU A 39 17.15 0.60 5.45
N PHE A 40 16.49 -0.01 4.48
CA PHE A 40 16.93 -0.01 3.08
C PHE A 40 15.78 0.40 2.18
N VAL A 41 15.79 1.65 1.73
CA VAL A 41 14.81 2.22 0.79
C VAL A 41 15.56 2.73 -0.44
N PRO A 42 16.01 1.82 -1.33
CA PRO A 42 16.83 2.20 -2.48
C PRO A 42 16.03 3.00 -3.51
N VAL A 43 16.71 3.81 -4.32
CA VAL A 43 16.08 4.46 -5.50
C VAL A 43 15.69 3.37 -6.51
N PRO A 44 14.43 3.34 -7.01
CA PRO A 44 13.96 2.34 -7.95
C PRO A 44 14.77 2.27 -9.25
N LYS A 45 15.08 1.04 -9.69
CA LYS A 45 15.89 0.80 -10.89
C LYS A 45 15.53 -0.50 -11.60
N ASP A 46 15.37 -1.58 -10.85
CA ASP A 46 15.29 -2.93 -11.39
C ASP A 46 13.84 -3.42 -11.56
N MET A 47 13.60 -4.26 -12.56
CA MET A 47 12.33 -4.96 -12.76
C MET A 47 12.12 -6.11 -11.76
N ALA A 48 11.01 -6.84 -11.90
CA ALA A 48 10.72 -8.03 -11.09
C ALA A 48 11.92 -8.99 -11.00
N GLY A 49 12.22 -9.46 -9.79
CA GLY A 49 13.39 -10.31 -9.49
C GLY A 49 14.70 -9.54 -9.32
N GLY A 50 14.76 -8.25 -9.66
CA GLY A 50 15.92 -7.39 -9.40
C GLY A 50 15.97 -6.87 -7.97
N TYR A 51 17.11 -6.29 -7.58
CA TYR A 51 17.36 -5.92 -6.19
C TYR A 51 16.37 -4.87 -5.67
N THR A 52 16.18 -3.75 -6.38
CA THR A 52 15.29 -2.68 -5.87
C THR A 52 13.84 -3.17 -5.77
N HIS A 53 13.40 -3.98 -6.73
CA HIS A 53 12.08 -4.60 -6.72
C HIS A 53 11.89 -5.51 -5.50
N GLU A 54 12.77 -6.48 -5.31
CA GLU A 54 12.64 -7.43 -4.20
C GLU A 54 12.84 -6.75 -2.84
N ARG A 55 13.68 -5.71 -2.75
CA ARG A 55 13.85 -4.93 -1.50
C ARG A 55 12.58 -4.17 -1.13
N HIS A 56 11.95 -3.45 -2.06
CA HIS A 56 10.69 -2.76 -1.77
C HIS A 56 9.54 -3.73 -1.49
N LYS A 57 9.52 -4.88 -2.16
CA LYS A 57 8.57 -5.96 -1.86
C LYS A 57 8.74 -6.50 -0.45
N LYS A 58 9.98 -6.77 -0.05
CA LYS A 58 10.31 -7.19 1.31
C LYS A 58 9.92 -6.10 2.32
N ASN A 59 10.17 -4.83 2.02
CA ASN A 59 9.79 -3.71 2.89
C ASN A 59 8.30 -3.70 3.20
N PHE A 60 7.41 -3.70 2.19
CA PHE A 60 5.97 -3.62 2.46
C PHE A 60 5.43 -4.85 3.20
N LEU A 61 6.01 -6.04 2.96
CA LEU A 61 5.64 -7.26 3.69
C LEU A 61 6.07 -7.19 5.16
N ILE A 62 7.27 -6.67 5.43
CA ILE A 62 7.83 -6.60 6.77
C ILE A 62 7.15 -5.52 7.60
N VAL A 63 6.87 -4.33 7.06
CA VAL A 63 6.16 -3.29 7.83
C VAL A 63 4.72 -3.69 8.15
N GLN A 64 4.03 -4.43 7.27
CA GLN A 64 2.70 -4.96 7.57
C GLN A 64 2.76 -5.98 8.71
N LYS A 65 3.75 -6.88 8.69
CA LYS A 65 4.00 -7.82 9.80
C LYS A 65 4.35 -7.07 11.09
N ALA A 66 5.21 -6.06 11.03
CA ALA A 66 5.57 -5.23 12.16
C ALA A 66 4.35 -4.52 12.75
N GLY A 67 3.43 -4.02 11.93
CA GLY A 67 2.19 -3.38 12.39
C GLY A 67 1.33 -4.35 13.19
N ASN A 68 1.14 -5.56 12.66
CA ASN A 68 0.45 -6.63 13.39
C ASN A 68 1.16 -6.99 14.70
N LEU A 69 2.49 -7.08 14.70
CA LEU A 69 3.26 -7.37 15.91
C LEU A 69 3.15 -6.26 16.95
N PHE A 70 3.17 -4.99 16.55
CA PHE A 70 2.95 -3.86 17.44
C PHE A 70 1.57 -3.97 18.10
N GLN A 71 0.52 -4.19 17.30
CA GLN A 71 -0.84 -4.36 17.79
C GLN A 71 -0.97 -5.57 18.73
N ILE A 72 -0.35 -6.71 18.42
CA ILE A 72 -0.47 -7.91 19.25
C ILE A 72 0.37 -7.81 20.54
N THR A 73 1.61 -7.33 20.45
CA THR A 73 2.60 -7.42 21.54
C THR A 73 2.73 -6.15 22.37
N GLY A 74 2.39 -4.99 21.80
CA GLY A 74 2.61 -3.67 22.41
C GLY A 74 4.07 -3.21 22.41
N ASP A 75 5.00 -3.94 21.78
CA ASP A 75 6.41 -3.57 21.74
C ASP A 75 6.66 -2.43 20.73
N GLU A 76 6.98 -1.24 21.24
CA GLU A 76 7.11 -0.01 20.45
C GLU A 76 8.22 -0.06 19.40
N LYS A 77 9.19 -0.97 19.50
CA LYS A 77 10.25 -1.09 18.49
C LYS A 77 9.71 -1.34 17.08
N TYR A 78 8.56 -2.03 16.99
CA TYR A 78 7.90 -2.27 15.71
C TYR A 78 7.26 -1.00 15.16
N ALA A 79 6.64 -0.18 16.02
CA ALA A 79 6.07 1.10 15.62
C ALA A 79 7.16 2.09 15.17
N VAL A 80 8.27 2.15 15.92
CA VAL A 80 9.48 2.92 15.57
C VAL A 80 10.01 2.52 14.19
N TYR A 81 10.17 1.21 13.94
CA TYR A 81 10.66 0.72 12.65
C TYR A 81 9.75 1.11 11.48
N ILE A 82 8.42 0.98 11.65
CA ILE A 82 7.45 1.38 10.61
C ILE A 82 7.53 2.88 10.37
N ARG A 83 7.50 3.69 11.43
CA ARG A 83 7.62 5.16 11.33
C ARG A 83 8.86 5.55 10.54
N ASP A 84 10.02 5.04 10.93
CA ASP A 84 11.29 5.45 10.33
C ASP A 84 11.36 5.02 8.85
N MET A 85 10.85 3.82 8.51
CA MET A 85 10.75 3.41 7.11
C MET A 85 9.79 4.28 6.29
N LEU A 86 8.65 4.67 6.87
CA LEU A 86 7.70 5.57 6.20
C LEU A 86 8.29 6.96 5.96
N LEU A 87 9.10 7.46 6.89
CA LEU A 87 9.80 8.74 6.73
C LEU A 87 10.83 8.68 5.59
N GLU A 88 11.60 7.60 5.46
CA GLU A 88 12.49 7.37 4.31
C GLU A 88 11.72 7.36 2.98
N TYR A 89 10.56 6.69 2.93
CA TYR A 89 9.70 6.72 1.75
C TYR A 89 9.10 8.11 1.48
N ALA A 90 8.78 8.87 2.52
CA ALA A 90 8.25 10.23 2.41
C ALA A 90 9.29 11.23 1.87
N GLU A 91 10.58 10.98 2.14
CA GLU A 91 11.67 11.72 1.51
C GLU A 91 11.90 11.29 0.05
N LEU A 92 11.87 9.97 -0.22
CA LEU A 92 12.14 9.43 -1.54
C LEU A 92 11.02 9.73 -2.56
N PHE A 93 9.77 9.41 -2.22
CA PHE A 93 8.66 9.36 -3.18
C PHE A 93 8.44 10.67 -3.97
N PRO A 94 8.50 11.87 -3.37
CA PRO A 94 8.36 13.13 -4.10
C PRO A 94 9.45 13.38 -5.15
N THR A 95 10.60 12.72 -5.03
CA THR A 95 11.72 12.87 -5.98
C THR A 95 11.60 11.95 -7.18
N LEU A 96 10.68 10.98 -7.14
CA LEU A 96 10.56 9.96 -8.17
C LEU A 96 9.71 10.44 -9.35
N GLY A 97 10.28 10.30 -10.55
CA GLY A 97 9.50 10.20 -11.79
C GLY A 97 8.95 8.78 -11.99
N LEU A 98 8.46 8.49 -13.20
CA LEU A 98 8.12 7.12 -13.58
C LEU A 98 9.37 6.23 -13.54
N HIS A 99 9.15 4.95 -13.21
CA HIS A 99 10.21 3.96 -13.13
C HIS A 99 11.02 3.91 -14.44
N PRO A 100 12.37 3.88 -14.39
CA PRO A 100 13.23 4.14 -15.54
C PRO A 100 13.14 3.11 -16.67
N THR A 101 12.57 1.93 -16.41
CA THR A 101 12.46 0.86 -17.40
C THR A 101 11.34 1.11 -18.41
N ASN A 102 10.31 1.89 -18.06
CA ASN A 102 9.18 2.23 -18.92
C ASN A 102 8.62 1.03 -19.74
N SER A 103 8.53 -0.13 -19.09
CA SER A 103 8.24 -1.42 -19.75
C SER A 103 6.80 -1.91 -19.49
N SER A 104 5.95 -1.09 -18.89
CA SER A 104 4.56 -1.39 -18.58
C SER A 104 3.64 -0.33 -19.17
N TYR A 105 2.44 -0.73 -19.63
CA TYR A 105 1.41 0.22 -20.08
C TYR A 105 1.03 1.21 -18.96
N ALA A 106 1.03 0.73 -17.72
CA ALA A 106 0.93 1.53 -16.50
C ALA A 106 2.24 1.39 -15.73
N THR A 107 3.21 2.23 -16.08
CA THR A 107 4.52 2.28 -15.39
C THR A 107 4.34 2.86 -13.99
N GLY A 108 4.96 2.22 -12.99
CA GLY A 108 4.91 2.64 -11.60
C GLY A 108 5.95 3.72 -11.25
N LYS A 109 6.08 4.09 -9.97
CA LYS A 109 7.17 4.96 -9.46
C LYS A 109 8.17 4.15 -8.66
N ILE A 110 7.70 3.39 -7.67
CA ILE A 110 8.53 2.49 -6.85
C ILE A 110 8.84 1.20 -7.59
N PHE A 111 7.90 0.70 -8.38
CA PHE A 111 8.07 -0.53 -9.14
C PHE A 111 7.94 -0.27 -10.64
N TRP A 112 8.44 -1.22 -11.43
CA TRP A 112 8.38 -1.12 -12.89
C TRP A 112 6.95 -1.12 -13.46
N GLN A 113 5.96 -1.57 -12.69
CA GLN A 113 4.53 -1.54 -13.06
C GLN A 113 3.68 -1.07 -11.87
N CYS A 114 2.67 -0.26 -12.16
CA CYS A 114 1.77 0.36 -11.17
C CYS A 114 1.00 -0.66 -10.31
N LEU A 115 0.83 -1.90 -10.80
CA LEU A 115 0.28 -3.01 -10.02
C LEU A 115 1.05 -3.23 -8.70
N ASN A 116 2.37 -3.18 -8.74
CA ASN A 116 3.18 -3.42 -7.54
C ASN A 116 3.23 -2.17 -6.63
N ASP A 117 3.12 -0.97 -7.17
CA ASP A 117 2.87 0.24 -6.39
C ASP A 117 1.53 0.14 -5.62
N ALA A 118 0.48 -0.37 -6.28
CA ALA A 118 -0.80 -0.64 -5.62
C ALA A 118 -0.70 -1.73 -4.54
N ASN A 119 0.05 -2.82 -4.79
CA ASN A 119 0.33 -3.82 -3.75
C ASN A 119 1.03 -3.17 -2.55
N TRP A 120 2.07 -2.38 -2.80
CA TRP A 120 2.79 -1.67 -1.74
C TRP A 120 1.84 -0.86 -0.87
N LEU A 121 0.98 -0.05 -1.49
CA LEU A 121 0.06 0.80 -0.72
C LEU A 121 -1.00 0.00 0.04
N VAL A 122 -1.50 -1.14 -0.46
CA VAL A 122 -2.40 -2.03 0.30
C VAL A 122 -1.75 -2.57 1.58
N TYR A 123 -0.49 -2.99 1.52
CA TYR A 123 0.21 -3.52 2.69
C TYR A 123 0.62 -2.40 3.64
N VAL A 124 1.13 -1.30 3.11
CA VAL A 124 1.61 -0.18 3.89
C VAL A 124 0.47 0.59 4.54
N SER A 125 -0.71 0.69 3.92
CA SER A 125 -1.87 1.31 4.58
C SER A 125 -2.26 0.56 5.85
N GLN A 126 -2.13 -0.77 5.88
CA GLN A 126 -2.38 -1.56 7.11
C GLN A 126 -1.31 -1.31 8.17
N ALA A 127 -0.04 -1.21 7.77
CA ALA A 127 1.04 -0.90 8.70
C ALA A 127 0.86 0.50 9.31
N TYR A 128 0.45 1.47 8.48
CA TYR A 128 0.19 2.85 8.90
C TYR A 128 -1.02 2.94 9.82
N ASP A 129 -2.13 2.26 9.49
CA ASP A 129 -3.31 2.08 10.36
C ASP A 129 -2.91 1.62 11.77
N CYS A 130 -2.01 0.63 11.85
CA CYS A 130 -1.54 0.08 13.12
C CYS A 130 -0.75 1.08 13.99
N ILE A 131 -0.19 2.14 13.42
CA ILE A 131 0.63 3.11 14.17
C ILE A 131 0.07 4.53 14.13
N TYR A 132 -1.06 4.75 13.45
CA TYR A 132 -1.59 6.08 13.17
C TYR A 132 -1.79 6.91 14.44
N ASP A 133 -2.47 6.33 15.44
CA ASP A 133 -2.73 6.98 16.74
C ASP A 133 -1.52 7.02 17.67
N TRP A 134 -0.45 6.28 17.35
CA TRP A 134 0.81 6.27 18.11
C TRP A 134 1.78 7.35 17.63
N LEU A 135 1.67 7.78 16.37
CA LEU A 135 2.52 8.81 15.80
C LEU A 135 2.22 10.20 16.38
N GLU A 136 3.25 11.05 16.39
CA GLU A 136 3.04 12.46 16.70
C GLU A 136 2.18 13.13 15.60
N PRO A 137 1.29 14.09 15.95
CA PRO A 137 0.41 14.74 14.99
C PRO A 137 1.15 15.36 13.79
N GLU A 138 2.35 15.92 14.00
CA GLU A 138 3.18 16.48 12.93
C GLU A 138 3.69 15.39 11.96
N GLN A 139 3.99 14.20 12.46
CA GLN A 139 4.42 13.07 11.64
C GLN A 139 3.26 12.55 10.78
N VAL A 140 2.06 12.44 11.35
CA VAL A 140 0.84 12.08 10.62
C VAL A 140 0.58 13.10 9.50
N GLN A 141 0.61 14.39 9.82
CA GLN A 141 0.42 15.45 8.81
C GLN A 141 1.47 15.40 7.71
N HIS A 142 2.75 15.17 8.08
CA HIS A 142 3.82 15.03 7.12
C HIS A 142 3.56 13.84 6.18
N LEU A 143 3.40 12.62 6.72
CA LEU A 143 3.20 11.39 5.94
C LEU A 143 1.97 11.45 5.05
N ASN A 144 0.84 11.95 5.56
CA ASN A 144 -0.38 12.10 4.77
C ASN A 144 -0.15 13.02 3.56
N LYS A 145 0.57 14.14 3.77
CA LYS A 145 0.80 15.16 2.75
C LYS A 145 1.89 14.79 1.74
N THR A 146 3.00 14.22 2.18
CA THR A 146 4.20 14.02 1.35
C THR A 146 4.26 12.65 0.71
N LEU A 147 3.66 11.63 1.34
CA LEU A 147 3.70 10.26 0.87
C LEU A 147 2.32 9.79 0.42
N PHE A 148 1.37 9.67 1.34
CA PHE A 148 0.16 8.88 1.09
C PHE A 148 -0.84 9.52 0.14
N ARG A 149 -1.14 10.82 0.28
CA ARG A 149 -2.04 11.51 -0.66
C ARG A 149 -1.45 11.56 -2.07
N PRO A 150 -0.16 11.97 -2.28
CA PRO A 150 0.47 11.91 -3.60
C PRO A 150 0.52 10.49 -4.19
N PHE A 151 0.74 9.46 -3.38
CA PHE A 151 0.73 8.08 -3.85
C PHE A 151 -0.66 7.65 -4.32
N ALA A 152 -1.69 7.96 -3.53
CA ALA A 152 -3.07 7.68 -3.90
C ALA A 152 -3.49 8.42 -5.19
N ASP A 153 -3.09 9.69 -5.35
CA ASP A 153 -3.33 10.46 -6.56
C ASP A 153 -2.59 9.85 -7.77
N PHE A 154 -1.33 9.43 -7.59
CA PHE A 154 -0.57 8.72 -8.62
C PHE A 154 -1.25 7.44 -9.11
N LEU A 155 -1.78 6.61 -8.21
CA LEU A 155 -2.48 5.38 -8.59
C LEU A 155 -3.83 5.64 -9.26
N SER A 156 -4.40 6.85 -9.13
CA SER A 156 -5.78 7.15 -9.53
C SER A 156 -5.88 8.28 -10.55
N VAL A 157 -5.98 9.53 -10.12
CA VAL A 157 -6.21 10.69 -11.01
C VAL A 157 -5.08 10.90 -12.03
N GLU A 158 -3.85 10.52 -11.69
CA GLU A 158 -2.73 10.58 -12.64
C GLU A 158 -2.65 9.35 -13.56
N ASN A 159 -3.40 8.28 -13.26
CA ASN A 159 -3.35 7.01 -13.99
C ASN A 159 -4.76 6.42 -14.20
N PRO A 160 -5.68 7.15 -14.87
CA PRO A 160 -7.08 6.77 -14.99
C PRO A 160 -7.26 5.45 -15.73
N GLN A 161 -6.42 5.15 -16.74
CA GLN A 161 -6.43 3.89 -17.46
C GLN A 161 -6.19 2.68 -16.55
N PHE A 162 -5.30 2.85 -15.56
CA PHE A 162 -5.01 1.83 -14.56
C PHE A 162 -6.10 1.73 -13.48
N PHE A 163 -6.72 2.84 -13.11
CA PHE A 163 -7.68 2.90 -11.99
C PHE A 163 -9.12 2.58 -12.37
N ASN A 164 -9.58 3.01 -13.55
CA ASN A 164 -10.98 2.89 -13.98
C ASN A 164 -11.29 1.66 -14.83
N ARG A 165 -10.30 0.84 -15.19
CA ARG A 165 -10.52 -0.38 -15.97
C ARG A 165 -11.27 -1.44 -15.15
N ILE A 166 -12.13 -2.26 -15.77
CA ILE A 166 -12.71 -3.44 -15.09
C ILE A 166 -11.73 -4.61 -15.20
N HIS A 167 -10.75 -4.65 -14.29
CA HIS A 167 -9.69 -5.64 -14.28
C HIS A 167 -9.05 -5.77 -12.89
N ASN A 168 -8.33 -6.88 -12.65
CA ASN A 168 -7.68 -7.13 -11.37
C ASN A 168 -6.67 -6.04 -10.98
N HIS A 169 -6.03 -5.39 -11.96
CA HIS A 169 -5.13 -4.26 -11.72
C HIS A 169 -5.84 -3.11 -11.01
N SER A 170 -7.01 -2.73 -11.52
CA SER A 170 -7.85 -1.70 -10.92
C SER A 170 -8.44 -2.13 -9.58
N THR A 171 -8.71 -3.42 -9.38
CA THR A 171 -9.10 -3.94 -8.06
C THR A 171 -8.04 -3.65 -7.01
N TRP A 172 -6.75 -3.86 -7.34
CA TRP A 172 -5.64 -3.50 -6.46
C TRP A 172 -5.53 -2.00 -6.24
N ALA A 173 -5.68 -1.20 -7.30
CA ALA A 173 -5.62 0.26 -7.21
C ALA A 173 -6.74 0.83 -6.34
N ASN A 174 -7.98 0.40 -6.58
CA ASN A 174 -9.16 0.81 -5.80
C ASN A 174 -9.03 0.36 -4.35
N ALA A 175 -8.56 -0.87 -4.08
CA ALA A 175 -8.31 -1.33 -2.72
C ALA A 175 -7.26 -0.45 -2.02
N ALA A 176 -6.14 -0.18 -2.67
CA ALA A 176 -5.06 0.64 -2.14
C ALA A 176 -5.54 2.05 -1.76
N VAL A 177 -6.20 2.74 -2.71
CA VAL A 177 -6.69 4.11 -2.54
C VAL A 177 -7.82 4.17 -1.49
N GLY A 178 -8.73 3.19 -1.50
CA GLY A 178 -9.81 3.11 -0.52
C GLY A 178 -9.29 2.85 0.89
N MET A 179 -8.35 1.90 1.05
CA MET A 179 -7.77 1.55 2.35
C MET A 179 -6.99 2.72 2.94
N ILE A 180 -6.12 3.39 2.17
CA ILE A 180 -5.40 4.54 2.71
C ILE A 180 -6.34 5.73 2.97
N GLY A 181 -7.39 5.88 2.16
CA GLY A 181 -8.44 6.87 2.40
C GLY A 181 -9.15 6.66 3.73
N LEU A 182 -9.44 5.41 4.11
CA LEU A 182 -10.00 5.09 5.42
C LEU A 182 -9.05 5.44 6.57
N VAL A 183 -7.75 5.15 6.42
CA VAL A 183 -6.74 5.45 7.47
C VAL A 183 -6.58 6.96 7.68
N MET A 184 -6.61 7.75 6.61
CA MET A 184 -6.46 9.20 6.67
C MET A 184 -7.77 9.96 6.95
N ASP A 185 -8.91 9.26 7.10
CA ASP A 185 -10.28 9.83 7.08
C ASP A 185 -10.55 10.72 5.84
N ASP A 186 -9.99 10.33 4.70
CA ASP A 186 -10.09 11.03 3.43
C ASP A 186 -11.28 10.52 2.61
N LYS A 187 -12.43 11.16 2.82
CA LYS A 187 -13.70 10.82 2.15
C LYS A 187 -13.63 10.92 0.63
N GLU A 188 -12.75 11.77 0.09
CA GLU A 188 -12.59 11.91 -1.35
C GLU A 188 -11.95 10.66 -1.93
N LEU A 189 -10.86 10.17 -1.34
CA LEU A 189 -10.20 8.94 -1.76
C LEU A 189 -11.11 7.72 -1.61
N VAL A 190 -11.89 7.66 -0.52
CA VAL A 190 -12.88 6.58 -0.34
C VAL A 190 -13.96 6.62 -1.43
N LYS A 191 -14.53 7.80 -1.73
CA LYS A 191 -15.51 7.93 -2.82
C LYS A 191 -14.89 7.53 -4.16
N ARG A 192 -13.66 7.96 -4.43
CA ARG A 192 -12.91 7.66 -5.65
C ARG A 192 -12.72 6.15 -5.84
N ALA A 193 -12.32 5.43 -4.79
CA ALA A 193 -12.16 3.97 -4.84
C ALA A 193 -13.48 3.21 -5.02
N LEU A 194 -14.57 3.71 -4.43
CA LEU A 194 -15.87 3.05 -4.52
C LEU A 194 -16.54 3.23 -5.88
N TYR A 195 -16.46 4.42 -6.48
CA TYR A 195 -17.23 4.76 -7.67
C TYR A 195 -16.39 4.98 -8.93
N GLY A 196 -15.06 4.88 -8.82
CA GLY A 196 -14.14 5.26 -9.88
C GLY A 196 -14.08 6.78 -10.07
N LEU A 197 -13.31 7.19 -11.08
CA LEU A 197 -13.24 8.57 -11.56
C LEU A 197 -14.46 8.88 -12.43
N GLU A 198 -15.18 9.97 -12.13
CA GLU A 198 -16.35 10.39 -12.93
C GLU A 198 -15.93 10.94 -14.31
N ASP A 199 -14.85 11.71 -14.36
CA ASP A 199 -14.19 12.17 -15.59
C ASP A 199 -12.81 11.53 -15.68
N ASP A 200 -12.73 10.43 -16.41
CA ASP A 200 -11.50 9.65 -16.57
C ASP A 200 -10.72 9.99 -17.85
N GLY A 201 -11.29 10.82 -18.73
CA GLY A 201 -10.69 11.16 -20.02
C GLY A 201 -10.47 9.97 -20.98
N ILE A 202 -10.99 8.78 -20.66
CA ILE A 202 -10.76 7.56 -21.44
C ILE A 202 -11.76 7.49 -22.60
N SER A 203 -11.27 7.24 -23.82
CA SER A 203 -12.14 7.00 -24.99
C SER A 203 -12.94 5.71 -24.84
N GLU A 204 -14.16 5.64 -25.41
CA GLU A 204 -14.92 4.37 -25.49
C GLU A 204 -14.20 3.30 -26.34
N GLU A 205 -13.29 3.73 -27.21
CA GLU A 205 -12.50 2.86 -28.08
C GLU A 205 -11.18 2.40 -27.43
N GLU A 206 -10.85 2.92 -26.24
CA GLU A 206 -9.59 2.59 -25.57
C GLU A 206 -9.62 1.12 -25.12
N THR A 207 -8.53 0.41 -25.43
CA THR A 207 -8.37 -0.99 -25.06
C THR A 207 -7.29 -1.15 -24.02
N ASP A 208 -7.41 -2.20 -23.23
CA ASP A 208 -6.40 -2.62 -22.31
C ASP A 208 -5.31 -3.45 -22.99
N ASN A 209 -4.27 -3.77 -22.23
CA ASN A 209 -3.13 -4.57 -22.70
C ASN A 209 -3.47 -6.03 -23.03
N ASP A 210 -4.69 -6.49 -22.73
CA ASP A 210 -5.21 -7.83 -23.04
C ASP A 210 -6.21 -7.79 -24.21
N GLY A 211 -6.40 -6.61 -24.83
CA GLY A 211 -7.28 -6.37 -25.97
C GLY A 211 -8.76 -6.16 -25.63
N GLY A 212 -9.12 -6.07 -24.34
CA GLY A 212 -10.47 -5.75 -23.88
C GLY A 212 -10.73 -4.25 -23.87
N TYR A 213 -11.96 -3.81 -24.16
CA TYR A 213 -12.32 -2.39 -24.00
C TYR A 213 -12.27 -1.98 -22.53
N ILE A 214 -11.70 -0.82 -22.26
CA ILE A 214 -11.67 -0.26 -20.91
C ILE A 214 -13.08 0.19 -20.49
N LYS A 215 -13.83 0.78 -21.44
CA LYS A 215 -15.24 1.10 -21.28
C LYS A 215 -16.08 0.02 -21.96
N VAL A 216 -16.90 -0.68 -21.19
CA VAL A 216 -17.80 -1.70 -21.74
C VAL A 216 -19.18 -1.08 -21.96
N ALA A 217 -19.70 -1.15 -23.18
CA ALA A 217 -21.03 -0.62 -23.51
C ALA A 217 -22.11 -1.18 -22.56
N GLY A 218 -22.83 -0.29 -21.88
CA GLY A 218 -23.85 -0.64 -20.88
C GLY A 218 -23.32 -0.82 -19.45
N VAL A 219 -22.00 -0.89 -19.25
CA VAL A 219 -21.35 -0.85 -17.93
C VAL A 219 -20.84 0.57 -17.69
N ARG A 220 -21.49 1.28 -16.77
CA ARG A 220 -21.24 2.71 -16.54
C ARG A 220 -20.39 3.01 -15.30
N LYS A 221 -19.94 1.99 -14.58
CA LYS A 221 -19.32 2.17 -13.25
C LYS A 221 -18.02 1.40 -13.14
N ALA A 222 -16.95 2.16 -12.89
CA ALA A 222 -15.69 1.67 -12.39
C ALA A 222 -15.67 1.74 -10.85
N GLY A 223 -14.60 1.27 -10.22
CA GLY A 223 -14.56 1.16 -8.76
C GLY A 223 -15.23 -0.11 -8.26
N PHE A 224 -15.56 -0.13 -6.96
CA PHE A 224 -16.18 -1.28 -6.32
C PHE A 224 -17.72 -1.33 -6.43
N LEU A 225 -18.41 -0.24 -6.79
CA LEU A 225 -19.89 -0.09 -6.72
C LEU A 225 -20.55 0.64 -7.91
#